data_AF-A0A953KW25-F1
#
_entry.id   AF-A0A953KW25-F1
#
_cell.length_a   1.000
_cell.length_b   1.000
_cell.length_c   1.000
_cell.angle_alpha   90.00
_cell.angle_beta   90.00
_cell.angle_gamma   90.00
#
_symmetry.space_group_name_H-M   'P 1'
#
loop_
_entity.id
_entity.type
_entity.pdbx_description
1 polymer ?
#
loop_
_entity_poly.entity_id
_entity_poly.type
_entity_poly.pdbx_seq_one_letter_code
_entity_poly.pdbx_strand_id
1 'polypeptide(L)'
;MPVQPPISLPSPTMGVSDALIEELFSNDVEVRKVANAELDTIARIGFGPEDSQKLLLAALRPNQVGTRVHLQPYVYIFSALKRQPSERFIPVIEAQFPRKDANQARYAFALLGAIGTKAAAEAVLNILREQRPRLPASLILQEFAESPDPSEVSSVLFPSLLEFVDSDPPQFSICRLLWIFHDAGWLSEETVAPATTSTLALYAKLEKRLSRQQQTTTGRWMYSDSYSVDRDYGGLWLDLLPAFPTTQSRNFLRRATKFTDPLLQYYAVRSFLRLGEKVDPAVLLSVAAHPETRNRLYGLLAEKEMLSEFPKPYWTQAALSEADMFEWLVYPTELGEPPGKLELMAIVPTPEKSRRNREDYYVYRFTDRKKPREWLAGIVGPIPRDGELHYSVEDTYSDFEPWDKCSPEEHVARMLKDGEKD
;
A
#
# COMPACT_ATOMS: atom_id res chain seq x y z
N MET A 1 -31.11 -48.04 -22.03
CA MET A 1 -31.45 -46.66 -21.62
C MET A 1 -31.18 -45.74 -22.81
N PRO A 2 -32.12 -44.85 -23.18
CA PRO A 2 -31.92 -43.97 -24.32
C PRO A 2 -30.91 -42.87 -23.96
N VAL A 3 -29.99 -42.59 -24.89
CA VAL A 3 -29.06 -41.46 -24.80
C VAL A 3 -29.85 -40.18 -24.98
N GLN A 4 -29.88 -39.32 -23.95
CA GLN A 4 -30.41 -37.97 -24.08
C GLN A 4 -29.50 -37.16 -25.03
N PRO A 5 -30.07 -36.34 -25.94
CA PRO A 5 -29.26 -35.46 -26.77
C PRO A 5 -28.64 -34.37 -25.89
N PRO A 6 -27.47 -33.81 -26.27
CA PRO A 6 -26.87 -32.72 -25.53
C PRO A 6 -27.82 -31.53 -25.54
N ILE A 7 -28.09 -31.02 -24.34
CA ILE A 7 -28.82 -29.77 -24.14
C ILE A 7 -27.94 -28.67 -24.73
N SER A 8 -28.29 -28.17 -25.92
CA SER A 8 -27.75 -26.92 -26.43
C SER A 8 -28.21 -25.80 -25.49
N LEU A 9 -27.28 -25.27 -24.71
CA LEU A 9 -27.49 -24.01 -24.01
C LEU A 9 -27.64 -22.90 -25.05
N PRO A 10 -28.72 -22.10 -25.02
CA PRO A 10 -28.77 -20.89 -25.81
C PRO A 10 -27.67 -19.96 -25.30
N SER A 11 -26.82 -19.48 -26.21
CA SER A 11 -25.95 -18.33 -25.95
C SER A 11 -26.71 -17.07 -26.34
N PRO A 12 -27.35 -16.33 -25.40
CA PRO A 12 -27.57 -14.92 -25.64
C PRO A 12 -26.24 -14.23 -25.34
N THR A 13 -25.62 -13.63 -26.36
CA THR A 13 -24.71 -12.53 -26.12
C THR A 13 -25.49 -11.45 -25.36
N MET A 14 -25.38 -11.40 -24.04
CA MET A 14 -25.84 -10.25 -23.26
C MET A 14 -24.94 -9.07 -23.64
N GLY A 15 -25.35 -8.34 -24.68
CA GLY A 15 -24.67 -7.12 -25.12
C GLY A 15 -25.04 -5.93 -24.25
N VAL A 16 -24.24 -4.87 -24.30
CA VAL A 16 -24.53 -3.62 -23.58
C VAL A 16 -25.61 -2.85 -24.33
N SER A 17 -26.82 -2.82 -23.75
CA SER A 17 -27.94 -2.07 -24.29
C SER A 17 -27.87 -0.58 -23.94
N ASP A 18 -28.49 0.28 -24.75
CA ASP A 18 -28.61 1.70 -24.42
C ASP A 18 -29.45 1.92 -23.15
N ALA A 19 -30.42 1.04 -22.89
CA ALA A 19 -31.22 1.04 -21.66
C ALA A 19 -30.34 0.83 -20.42
N LEU A 20 -29.43 -0.16 -20.47
CA LEU A 20 -28.48 -0.40 -19.39
C LEU A 20 -27.59 0.83 -19.15
N ILE A 21 -27.13 1.52 -20.21
CA ILE A 21 -26.36 2.75 -20.07
C ILE A 21 -27.19 3.85 -19.39
N GLU A 22 -28.45 4.06 -19.77
CA GLU A 22 -29.29 5.05 -19.09
C GLU A 22 -29.55 4.69 -17.62
N GLU A 23 -29.75 3.41 -17.32
CA GLU A 23 -29.95 2.92 -15.95
C GLU A 23 -28.71 3.07 -15.07
N LEU A 24 -27.50 2.87 -15.61
CA LEU A 24 -26.24 3.16 -14.92
C LEU A 24 -26.17 4.63 -14.49
N PHE A 25 -26.73 5.54 -15.28
CA PHE A 25 -26.84 6.97 -14.98
C PHE A 25 -28.23 7.36 -14.44
N SER A 26 -29.00 6.43 -13.87
CA SER A 26 -30.26 6.79 -13.21
C SER A 26 -30.00 7.60 -11.95
N ASN A 27 -30.90 8.53 -11.59
CA ASN A 27 -30.84 9.20 -10.27
C ASN A 27 -31.23 8.25 -9.12
N ASP A 28 -31.92 7.14 -9.41
CA ASP A 28 -32.32 6.13 -8.44
C ASP A 28 -31.14 5.19 -8.10
N VAL A 29 -30.82 5.11 -6.80
CA VAL A 29 -29.71 4.28 -6.28
C VAL A 29 -29.94 2.79 -6.53
N GLU A 30 -31.16 2.29 -6.37
CA GLU A 30 -31.45 0.87 -6.53
C GLU A 30 -31.41 0.46 -8.00
N VAL A 31 -31.91 1.32 -8.90
CA VAL A 31 -31.76 1.12 -10.35
C VAL A 31 -30.28 1.05 -10.73
N ARG A 32 -29.45 1.99 -10.25
CA ARG A 32 -28.01 1.95 -10.53
C ARG A 32 -27.33 0.69 -9.97
N LYS A 33 -27.72 0.22 -8.77
CA LYS A 33 -27.15 -1.01 -8.19
C LYS A 33 -27.43 -2.23 -9.06
N VAL A 34 -28.67 -2.37 -9.54
CA VAL A 34 -29.06 -3.46 -10.45
C VAL A 34 -28.29 -3.36 -11.76
N ALA A 35 -28.25 -2.18 -12.38
CA ALA A 35 -27.49 -1.95 -13.61
C ALA A 35 -25.99 -2.23 -13.46
N ASN A 36 -25.40 -1.87 -12.32
CA ASN A 36 -24.00 -2.18 -12.02
C ASN A 36 -23.75 -3.69 -11.89
N ALA A 37 -24.67 -4.44 -11.26
CA ALA A 37 -24.57 -5.90 -11.14
C ALA A 37 -24.73 -6.60 -12.49
N GLU A 38 -25.62 -6.09 -13.35
CA GLU A 38 -25.77 -6.56 -14.73
C GLU A 38 -24.51 -6.28 -15.55
N LEU A 39 -23.97 -5.05 -15.49
CA LEU A 39 -22.73 -4.69 -16.15
C LEU A 39 -21.56 -5.58 -15.70
N ASP A 40 -21.43 -5.88 -14.40
CA ASP A 40 -20.40 -6.77 -13.89
C ASP A 40 -20.57 -8.21 -14.41
N THR A 41 -21.80 -8.69 -14.53
CA THR A 41 -22.12 -10.00 -15.11
C THR A 41 -21.71 -10.05 -16.58
N ILE A 42 -22.05 -9.04 -17.36
CA ILE A 42 -21.64 -8.93 -18.77
C ILE A 42 -20.11 -8.85 -18.88
N ALA A 43 -19.47 -8.05 -18.04
CA ALA A 43 -18.02 -7.85 -18.06
C ALA A 43 -17.22 -9.13 -17.78
N ARG A 44 -17.76 -10.04 -16.96
CA ARG A 44 -17.19 -11.37 -16.70
C ARG A 44 -17.29 -12.30 -17.91
N ILE A 45 -18.30 -12.13 -18.74
CA ILE A 45 -18.52 -12.96 -19.93
C ILE A 45 -17.67 -12.47 -21.10
N GLY A 46 -17.65 -11.16 -21.36
CA GLY A 46 -17.12 -10.64 -22.62
C GLY A 46 -17.94 -9.46 -23.14
N PHE A 47 -17.28 -8.44 -23.68
CA PHE A 47 -17.89 -7.39 -24.48
C PHE A 47 -17.54 -7.61 -25.95
N GLY A 48 -18.49 -7.30 -26.84
CA GLY A 48 -18.15 -7.03 -28.22
C GLY A 48 -17.41 -5.67 -28.36
N PRO A 49 -16.63 -5.45 -29.44
CA PRO A 49 -15.95 -4.18 -29.65
C PRO A 49 -16.86 -2.94 -29.65
N GLU A 50 -18.09 -3.08 -30.17
CA GLU A 50 -19.08 -1.99 -30.19
C GLU A 50 -19.55 -1.63 -28.78
N ASP A 51 -19.81 -2.64 -27.95
CA ASP A 51 -20.25 -2.45 -26.56
C ASP A 51 -19.17 -1.77 -25.72
N SER A 52 -17.90 -2.16 -25.90
CA SER A 52 -16.79 -1.50 -25.22
C SER A 52 -16.65 -0.03 -25.63
N GLN A 53 -16.85 0.29 -26.91
CA GLN A 53 -16.82 1.67 -27.39
C GLN A 53 -18.00 2.48 -26.83
N LYS A 54 -19.21 1.90 -26.80
CA LYS A 54 -20.39 2.54 -26.18
C LYS A 54 -20.16 2.85 -24.71
N LEU A 55 -19.63 1.88 -23.95
CA LEU A 55 -19.27 2.05 -22.55
C LEU A 55 -18.23 3.16 -22.37
N LEU A 56 -17.16 3.17 -23.15
CA LEU A 56 -16.13 4.20 -23.06
C LEU A 56 -16.69 5.61 -23.34
N LEU A 57 -17.56 5.75 -24.33
CA LEU A 57 -18.25 7.02 -24.61
C LEU A 57 -19.22 7.39 -23.48
N ALA A 58 -19.92 6.42 -22.90
CA ALA A 58 -20.80 6.66 -21.75
C ALA A 58 -20.02 7.15 -20.53
N ALA A 59 -18.81 6.66 -20.29
CA ALA A 59 -17.93 7.13 -19.21
C ALA A 59 -17.55 8.61 -19.32
N LEU A 60 -17.69 9.23 -20.51
CA LEU A 60 -17.44 10.66 -20.73
C LEU A 60 -18.59 11.58 -20.28
N ARG A 61 -19.75 11.01 -19.92
CA ARG A 61 -20.91 11.76 -19.44
C ARG A 61 -20.54 12.49 -18.13
N PRO A 62 -21.04 13.72 -17.91
CA PRO A 62 -20.74 14.48 -16.70
C PRO A 62 -21.26 13.77 -15.45
N ASN A 63 -20.58 14.00 -14.33
CA ASN A 63 -20.96 13.45 -13.03
C ASN A 63 -22.40 13.87 -12.67
N GLN A 64 -23.16 12.96 -12.09
CA GLN A 64 -24.42 13.34 -11.46
C GLN A 64 -24.13 14.00 -10.12
N VAL A 65 -24.67 15.21 -9.93
CA VAL A 65 -24.50 16.00 -8.72
C VAL A 65 -25.19 15.26 -7.56
N GLY A 66 -24.42 14.88 -6.53
CA GLY A 66 -24.94 14.36 -5.26
C GLY A 66 -24.51 12.94 -4.88
N THR A 67 -23.92 12.16 -5.78
CA THR A 67 -23.39 10.82 -5.46
C THR A 67 -21.92 10.89 -5.03
N ARG A 68 -21.55 10.16 -3.97
CA ARG A 68 -20.14 10.00 -3.55
C ARG A 68 -19.30 9.50 -4.73
N VAL A 69 -18.05 9.95 -4.86
CA VAL A 69 -17.17 9.66 -6.02
C VAL A 69 -17.10 8.17 -6.39
N HIS A 70 -17.05 7.26 -5.41
CA HIS A 70 -16.98 5.81 -5.63
C HIS A 70 -18.31 5.18 -6.08
N LEU A 71 -19.42 5.91 -6.02
CA LEU A 71 -20.74 5.49 -6.49
C LEU A 71 -21.08 6.10 -7.85
N GLN A 72 -20.10 6.75 -8.49
CA GLN A 72 -20.32 7.38 -9.79
C GLN A 72 -20.34 6.32 -10.90
N PRO A 73 -21.24 6.43 -11.89
CA PRO A 73 -21.41 5.40 -12.92
C PRO A 73 -20.14 5.09 -13.72
N TYR A 74 -19.33 6.11 -14.03
CA TYR A 74 -18.09 5.93 -14.78
C TYR A 74 -17.08 5.02 -14.06
N VAL A 75 -17.11 4.93 -12.72
CA VAL A 75 -16.21 4.05 -11.96
C VAL A 75 -16.47 2.58 -12.30
N TYR A 76 -17.75 2.19 -12.33
CA TYR A 76 -18.17 0.83 -12.69
C TYR A 76 -17.89 0.52 -14.15
N ILE A 77 -18.12 1.50 -15.04
CA ILE A 77 -17.80 1.37 -16.46
C ILE A 77 -16.29 1.13 -16.67
N PHE A 78 -15.42 1.92 -16.04
CA PHE A 78 -13.99 1.71 -16.15
C PHE A 78 -13.54 0.37 -15.55
N SER A 79 -14.11 -0.04 -14.42
CA SER A 79 -13.86 -1.36 -13.82
C SER A 79 -14.22 -2.50 -14.78
N ALA A 80 -15.37 -2.39 -15.45
CA ALA A 80 -15.80 -3.35 -16.45
C ALA A 80 -14.85 -3.38 -17.67
N LEU A 81 -14.49 -2.21 -18.22
CA LEU A 81 -13.58 -2.10 -19.36
C LEU A 81 -12.17 -2.63 -19.03
N LYS A 82 -11.69 -2.47 -17.80
CA LYS A 82 -10.39 -3.00 -17.35
C LYS A 82 -10.30 -4.53 -17.39
N ARG A 83 -11.43 -5.26 -17.35
CA ARG A 83 -11.43 -6.73 -17.48
C ARG A 83 -11.10 -7.19 -18.91
N GLN A 84 -11.25 -6.30 -19.89
CA GLN A 84 -11.00 -6.57 -21.32
C GLN A 84 -10.30 -5.35 -21.93
N PRO A 85 -9.05 -5.08 -21.51
CA PRO A 85 -8.32 -3.92 -21.99
C PRO A 85 -8.07 -4.03 -23.50
N SER A 86 -8.16 -2.90 -24.21
CA SER A 86 -7.97 -2.85 -25.66
C SER A 86 -7.27 -1.56 -26.10
N GLU A 87 -6.27 -1.69 -26.97
CA GLU A 87 -5.58 -0.53 -27.57
C GLU A 87 -6.52 0.38 -28.36
N ARG A 88 -7.67 -0.13 -28.81
CA ARG A 88 -8.70 0.67 -29.50
C ARG A 88 -9.27 1.79 -28.62
N PHE A 89 -9.12 1.69 -27.29
CA PHE A 89 -9.56 2.74 -26.36
C PHE A 89 -8.58 3.92 -26.34
N ILE A 90 -7.32 3.73 -26.70
CA ILE A 90 -6.26 4.73 -26.55
C ILE A 90 -6.61 6.04 -27.26
N PRO A 91 -6.98 6.07 -28.57
CA PRO A 91 -7.25 7.34 -29.26
C PRO A 91 -8.46 8.09 -28.69
N VAL A 92 -9.47 7.36 -28.21
CA VAL A 92 -10.66 7.96 -27.58
C VAL A 92 -10.29 8.55 -26.22
N ILE A 93 -9.48 7.83 -25.44
CA ILE A 93 -9.03 8.30 -24.13
C ILE A 93 -8.17 9.57 -24.28
N GLU A 94 -7.16 9.51 -25.15
CA GLU A 94 -6.23 10.59 -25.40
C GLU A 94 -6.93 11.86 -25.92
N ALA A 95 -7.91 11.72 -26.82
CA ALA A 95 -8.62 12.88 -27.36
C ALA A 95 -9.59 13.56 -26.36
N GLN A 96 -10.14 12.80 -25.42
CA GLN A 96 -11.29 13.26 -24.62
C GLN A 96 -10.92 13.60 -23.18
N PHE A 97 -10.06 12.82 -22.53
CA PHE A 97 -9.78 12.97 -21.10
C PHE A 97 -8.87 14.15 -20.71
N PRO A 98 -8.03 14.74 -21.57
CA PRO A 98 -7.33 15.98 -21.22
C PRO A 98 -8.25 17.13 -20.80
N ARG A 99 -9.50 17.11 -21.27
CA ARG A 99 -10.48 18.19 -21.05
C ARG A 99 -11.53 17.86 -19.98
N LYS A 100 -11.40 16.72 -19.29
CA LYS A 100 -12.38 16.21 -18.34
C LYS A 100 -12.00 16.52 -16.90
N ASP A 101 -12.93 16.24 -15.99
CA ASP A 101 -12.69 16.33 -14.55
C ASP A 101 -11.52 15.43 -14.13
N ALA A 102 -10.73 15.91 -13.18
CA ALA A 102 -9.53 15.23 -12.73
C ALA A 102 -9.82 13.83 -12.15
N ASN A 103 -11.01 13.60 -11.57
CA ASN A 103 -11.39 12.27 -11.07
C ASN A 103 -11.66 11.29 -12.22
N GLN A 104 -12.30 11.74 -13.30
CA GLN A 104 -12.53 10.89 -14.48
C GLN A 104 -11.21 10.54 -15.16
N ALA A 105 -10.29 11.51 -15.27
CA ALA A 105 -8.95 11.29 -15.80
C ALA A 105 -8.17 10.20 -15.04
N ARG A 106 -8.31 10.12 -13.71
CA ARG A 106 -7.63 9.07 -12.92
C ARG A 106 -8.01 7.65 -13.35
N TYR A 107 -9.27 7.41 -13.70
CA TYR A 107 -9.75 6.08 -14.11
C TYR A 107 -9.39 5.78 -15.57
N ALA A 108 -9.28 6.80 -16.41
CA ALA A 108 -8.69 6.66 -17.73
C ALA A 108 -7.22 6.21 -17.63
N PHE A 109 -6.44 6.75 -16.69
CA PHE A 109 -5.07 6.27 -16.43
C PHE A 109 -5.04 4.81 -15.96
N ALA A 110 -5.97 4.39 -15.10
CA ALA A 110 -6.08 2.99 -14.68
C ALA A 110 -6.38 2.04 -15.85
N LEU A 111 -7.21 2.47 -16.80
CA LEU A 111 -7.52 1.70 -18.01
C LEU A 111 -6.33 1.66 -18.98
N LEU A 112 -5.63 2.78 -19.18
CA LEU A 112 -4.38 2.80 -19.95
C LEU A 112 -3.31 1.90 -19.32
N GLY A 113 -3.20 1.90 -17.99
CA GLY A 113 -2.32 0.99 -17.26
C GLY A 113 -2.68 -0.49 -17.49
N ALA A 114 -3.97 -0.83 -17.44
CA ALA A 114 -4.44 -2.19 -17.73
C ALA A 114 -4.25 -2.61 -19.20
N ILE A 115 -4.23 -1.67 -20.14
CA ILE A 115 -3.82 -1.93 -21.53
C ILE A 115 -2.33 -2.28 -21.58
N GLY A 116 -1.50 -1.57 -20.82
CA GLY A 116 -0.12 -1.99 -20.56
C GLY A 116 0.79 -2.01 -21.78
N THR A 117 0.47 -1.29 -22.85
CA THR A 117 1.32 -1.20 -24.04
C THR A 117 2.07 0.12 -24.10
N LYS A 118 3.12 0.17 -24.93
CA LYS A 118 3.87 1.40 -25.21
C LYS A 118 2.97 2.56 -25.62
N ALA A 119 2.00 2.31 -26.51
CA ALA A 119 1.06 3.33 -26.95
C ALA A 119 0.20 3.87 -25.79
N ALA A 120 -0.19 3.00 -24.84
CA ALA A 120 -0.93 3.44 -23.67
C ALA A 120 -0.07 4.29 -22.72
N ALA A 121 1.21 3.94 -22.55
CA ALA A 121 2.18 4.73 -21.78
C ALA A 121 2.42 6.11 -22.42
N GLU A 122 2.57 6.19 -23.74
CA GLU A 122 2.68 7.45 -24.50
C GLU A 122 1.44 8.33 -24.31
N ALA A 123 0.24 7.73 -24.40
CA ALA A 123 -1.02 8.45 -24.20
C ALA A 123 -1.14 9.04 -22.78
N VAL A 124 -0.69 8.33 -21.73
CA VAL A 124 -0.64 8.89 -20.37
C VAL A 124 0.20 10.16 -20.34
N LEU A 125 1.40 10.12 -20.93
CA LEU A 125 2.30 11.28 -20.96
C LEU A 125 1.68 12.46 -21.72
N ASN A 126 1.03 12.20 -22.85
CA ASN A 126 0.37 13.24 -23.64
C ASN A 126 -0.78 13.89 -22.88
N ILE A 127 -1.64 13.09 -22.24
CA ILE A 127 -2.74 13.60 -21.40
C ILE A 127 -2.19 14.43 -20.23
N LEU A 128 -1.16 13.97 -19.54
CA LEU A 128 -0.55 14.71 -18.43
C LEU A 128 0.03 16.06 -18.88
N ARG A 129 0.68 16.10 -20.06
CA ARG A 129 1.21 17.35 -20.63
C ARG A 129 0.10 18.34 -20.95
N GLU A 130 -0.98 17.88 -21.58
CA GLU A 130 -2.13 18.72 -21.93
C GLU A 130 -2.92 19.22 -20.71
N GLN A 131 -2.99 18.42 -19.64
CA GLN A 131 -3.73 18.79 -18.43
C GLN A 131 -3.01 19.81 -17.56
N ARG A 132 -1.71 20.10 -17.76
CA ARG A 132 -1.01 21.09 -16.92
C ARG A 132 -1.73 22.45 -17.00
N PRO A 133 -2.06 23.11 -15.86
CA PRO A 133 -1.64 22.81 -14.48
C PRO A 133 -2.65 21.99 -13.62
N ARG A 134 -3.72 21.45 -14.19
CA ARG A 134 -4.84 20.80 -13.50
C ARG A 134 -4.68 19.28 -13.38
N LEU A 135 -3.55 18.84 -12.83
CA LEU A 135 -3.31 17.40 -12.65
C LEU A 135 -4.22 16.82 -11.55
N PRO A 136 -4.62 15.53 -11.65
CA PRO A 136 -5.34 14.88 -10.57
C PRO A 136 -4.48 14.75 -9.31
N ALA A 137 -5.15 14.74 -8.16
CA ALA A 137 -4.49 14.51 -6.89
C ALA A 137 -3.87 13.11 -6.75
N SER A 138 -4.34 12.13 -7.52
CA SER A 138 -3.74 10.80 -7.55
C SER A 138 -3.85 10.23 -8.95
N LEU A 139 -2.75 9.67 -9.42
CA LEU A 139 -2.70 8.90 -10.66
C LEU A 139 -2.80 7.41 -10.32
N ILE A 140 -3.64 6.69 -11.03
CA ILE A 140 -3.72 5.23 -10.94
C ILE A 140 -2.85 4.68 -12.08
N LEU A 141 -1.60 4.34 -11.77
CA LEU A 141 -0.59 3.91 -12.75
C LEU A 141 0.04 2.56 -12.41
N GLN A 142 -0.32 1.93 -11.30
CA GLN A 142 0.35 0.72 -10.81
C GLN A 142 0.16 -0.46 -11.75
N GLU A 143 -0.96 -0.48 -12.48
CA GLU A 143 -1.30 -1.51 -13.44
C GLU A 143 -0.28 -1.60 -14.59
N PHE A 144 0.49 -0.55 -14.86
CA PHE A 144 1.59 -0.63 -15.82
C PHE A 144 2.71 -1.58 -15.39
N ALA A 145 2.86 -1.85 -14.10
CA ALA A 145 3.82 -2.83 -13.60
C ALA A 145 3.37 -4.28 -13.85
N GLU A 146 2.08 -4.49 -14.14
CA GLU A 146 1.51 -5.79 -14.47
C GLU A 146 1.41 -6.00 -16.00
N SER A 147 2.02 -5.11 -16.79
CA SER A 147 1.93 -5.19 -18.24
C SER A 147 2.63 -6.43 -18.82
N PRO A 148 2.29 -6.85 -20.05
CA PRO A 148 3.00 -7.95 -20.72
C PRO A 148 4.48 -7.66 -20.99
N ASP A 149 4.85 -6.38 -21.16
CA ASP A 149 6.23 -5.92 -21.30
C ASP A 149 6.51 -4.71 -20.38
N PRO A 150 6.79 -4.94 -19.09
CA PRO A 150 7.06 -3.86 -18.13
C PRO A 150 8.34 -3.08 -18.46
N SER A 151 9.32 -3.74 -19.10
CA SER A 151 10.58 -3.10 -19.47
C SER A 151 10.36 -2.06 -20.58
N GLU A 152 9.62 -2.39 -21.64
CA GLU A 152 9.30 -1.45 -22.70
C GLU A 152 8.46 -0.28 -22.16
N VAL A 153 7.42 -0.57 -21.40
CA VAL A 153 6.55 0.43 -20.78
C VAL A 153 7.34 1.39 -19.88
N SER A 154 8.20 0.88 -19.02
CA SER A 154 8.99 1.71 -18.11
C SER A 154 9.94 2.65 -18.85
N SER A 155 10.52 2.21 -19.96
CA SER A 155 11.41 3.01 -20.81
C SER A 155 10.71 4.18 -21.51
N VAL A 156 9.39 4.07 -21.69
CA VAL A 156 8.55 5.13 -22.24
C VAL A 156 8.15 6.12 -21.15
N LEU A 157 7.69 5.58 -20.01
CA LEU A 157 7.20 6.38 -18.88
C LEU A 157 8.33 7.17 -18.23
N PHE A 158 9.52 6.60 -18.08
CA PHE A 158 10.68 7.23 -17.47
C PHE A 158 11.73 7.59 -18.54
N PRO A 159 12.34 8.79 -18.47
CA PRO A 159 12.28 9.75 -17.37
C PRO A 159 11.07 10.70 -17.43
N SER A 160 10.23 10.65 -18.47
CA SER A 160 9.17 11.66 -18.73
C SER A 160 8.23 11.93 -17.55
N LEU A 161 7.81 10.91 -16.79
CA LEU A 161 6.97 11.09 -15.60
C LEU A 161 7.67 11.88 -14.48
N LEU A 162 9.00 11.87 -14.41
CA LEU A 162 9.75 12.62 -13.40
C LEU A 162 9.67 14.13 -13.61
N GLU A 163 9.28 14.59 -14.81
CA GLU A 163 8.99 16.01 -15.05
C GLU A 163 7.80 16.51 -14.23
N PHE A 164 6.95 15.61 -13.72
CA PHE A 164 5.72 15.91 -12.98
C PHE A 164 5.85 15.66 -11.47
N VAL A 165 7.00 15.19 -11.00
CA VAL A 165 7.18 14.78 -9.60
C VAL A 165 7.31 15.97 -8.63
N ASP A 166 7.53 17.17 -9.15
CA ASP A 166 7.49 18.43 -8.40
C ASP A 166 6.06 18.98 -8.22
N SER A 167 5.09 18.40 -8.93
CA SER A 167 3.69 18.76 -8.86
C SER A 167 3.03 17.94 -7.76
N ASP A 168 2.66 18.61 -6.67
CA ASP A 168 1.72 18.10 -5.67
C ASP A 168 0.30 18.25 -6.28
N PRO A 169 -0.52 17.19 -6.42
CA PRO A 169 -0.46 15.92 -5.69
C PRO A 169 -0.08 14.60 -6.41
N PRO A 170 0.19 14.49 -7.75
CA PRO A 170 0.55 13.21 -8.38
C PRO A 170 1.91 12.63 -7.95
N GLN A 171 2.73 13.39 -7.21
CA GLN A 171 4.07 13.00 -6.76
C GLN A 171 4.12 11.58 -6.18
N PHE A 172 3.22 11.24 -5.26
CA PHE A 172 3.23 9.93 -4.60
C PHE A 172 3.03 8.78 -5.60
N SER A 173 2.07 8.92 -6.52
CA SER A 173 1.80 7.90 -7.54
C SER A 173 2.98 7.67 -8.48
N ILE A 174 3.66 8.75 -8.90
CA ILE A 174 4.82 8.70 -9.77
C ILE A 174 6.00 8.02 -9.05
N CYS A 175 6.30 8.45 -7.82
CA CYS A 175 7.35 7.87 -6.99
C CYS A 175 7.08 6.39 -6.71
N ARG A 176 5.83 6.02 -6.39
CA ARG A 176 5.48 4.61 -6.14
C ARG A 176 5.66 3.75 -7.39
N LEU A 177 5.24 4.23 -8.56
CA LEU A 177 5.44 3.49 -9.82
C LEU A 177 6.92 3.31 -10.15
N LEU A 178 7.72 4.38 -10.00
CA LEU A 178 9.17 4.32 -10.17
C LEU A 178 9.80 3.26 -9.27
N TRP A 179 9.37 3.21 -8.00
CA TRP A 179 9.86 2.22 -7.04
C TRP A 179 9.53 0.80 -7.48
N ILE A 180 8.29 0.54 -7.91
CA ILE A 180 7.88 -0.78 -8.39
C ILE A 180 8.73 -1.24 -9.59
N PHE A 181 8.91 -0.39 -10.61
CA PHE A 181 9.73 -0.73 -11.77
C PHE A 181 11.21 -0.97 -11.42
N HIS A 182 11.76 -0.15 -10.53
CA HIS A 182 13.14 -0.32 -10.08
C HIS A 182 13.33 -1.60 -9.26
N ASP A 183 12.43 -1.89 -8.30
CA ASP A 183 12.53 -3.06 -7.43
C ASP A 183 12.39 -4.38 -8.21
N ALA A 184 11.56 -4.38 -9.26
CA ALA A 184 11.42 -5.51 -10.16
C ALA A 184 12.55 -5.62 -11.23
N GLY A 185 13.50 -4.69 -11.26
CA GLY A 185 14.62 -4.70 -12.21
C GLY A 185 14.26 -4.31 -13.64
N TRP A 186 13.10 -3.68 -13.86
CA TRP A 186 12.64 -3.25 -15.18
C TRP A 186 13.16 -1.87 -15.58
N LEU A 187 13.80 -1.15 -14.66
CA LEU A 187 14.31 0.20 -14.88
C LEU A 187 15.84 0.22 -14.95
N SER A 188 16.38 0.75 -16.05
CA SER A 188 17.83 0.94 -16.19
C SER A 188 18.30 2.27 -15.61
N GLU A 189 19.57 2.36 -15.21
CA GLU A 189 20.19 3.62 -14.76
C GLU A 189 20.16 4.69 -15.87
N GLU A 190 20.32 4.28 -17.13
CA GLU A 190 20.29 5.18 -18.29
C GLU A 190 18.92 5.86 -18.45
N THR A 191 17.84 5.14 -18.14
CA THR A 191 16.46 5.63 -18.22
C THR A 191 16.21 6.81 -17.27
N VAL A 192 16.80 6.78 -16.07
CA VAL A 192 16.56 7.82 -15.03
C VAL A 192 17.67 8.87 -14.94
N ALA A 193 18.82 8.63 -15.58
CA ALA A 193 19.94 9.55 -15.59
C ALA A 193 19.55 11.01 -15.94
N PRO A 194 18.70 11.28 -16.96
CA PRO A 194 18.36 12.65 -17.35
C PRO A 194 17.63 13.46 -16.26
N ALA A 195 16.85 12.80 -15.41
CA ALA A 195 16.07 13.44 -14.35
C ALA A 195 16.74 13.37 -12.96
N THR A 196 17.88 12.67 -12.84
CA THR A 196 18.52 12.40 -11.55
C THR A 196 18.76 13.67 -10.73
N THR A 197 19.32 14.72 -11.34
CA THR A 197 19.68 15.95 -10.61
C THR A 197 18.45 16.69 -10.06
N SER A 198 17.40 16.86 -10.87
CA SER A 198 16.17 17.53 -10.47
C SER A 198 15.42 16.72 -9.42
N THR A 199 15.36 15.40 -9.60
CA THR A 199 14.74 14.47 -8.66
C THR A 199 15.44 14.48 -7.29
N LEU A 200 16.76 14.40 -7.25
CA LEU A 200 17.53 14.47 -6.00
C LEU A 200 17.40 15.84 -5.31
N ALA A 201 17.19 16.92 -6.06
CA ALA A 201 16.94 18.24 -5.48
C ALA A 201 15.60 18.31 -4.73
N LEU A 202 14.58 17.54 -5.14
CA LEU A 202 13.30 17.45 -4.44
C LEU A 202 13.46 16.72 -3.10
N TYR A 203 14.18 15.60 -3.11
CA TYR A 203 14.51 14.93 -1.85
C TYR A 203 15.34 15.83 -0.93
N ALA A 204 16.31 16.60 -1.45
CA ALA A 204 17.08 17.54 -0.64
C ALA A 204 16.22 18.59 0.08
N LYS A 205 15.10 19.02 -0.54
CA LYS A 205 14.12 19.92 0.10
C LYS A 205 13.36 19.21 1.21
N LEU A 206 12.91 17.97 0.96
CA LEU A 206 12.21 17.14 1.94
C LEU A 206 13.11 16.79 3.13
N GLU A 207 14.35 16.36 2.90
CA GLU A 207 15.35 16.05 3.94
C GLU A 207 15.53 17.24 4.91
N LYS A 208 15.59 18.47 4.38
CA LYS A 208 15.68 19.68 5.20
C LYS A 208 14.44 19.90 6.08
N ARG A 209 13.24 19.60 5.58
CA ARG A 209 12.01 19.70 6.37
C ARG A 209 11.95 18.62 7.44
N LEU A 210 12.26 17.38 7.08
CA LEU A 210 12.36 16.25 8.00
C LEU A 210 13.32 16.58 9.15
N SER A 211 14.57 16.94 8.81
CA SER A 211 15.62 17.25 9.79
C SER A 211 15.23 18.34 10.80
N ARG A 212 14.46 19.36 10.38
CA ARG A 212 14.02 20.46 11.24
C ARG A 212 12.91 20.07 12.21
N GLN A 213 12.10 19.09 11.84
CA GLN A 213 10.94 18.66 12.63
C GLN A 213 11.30 17.57 13.63
N GLN A 214 12.42 16.86 13.43
CA GLN A 214 12.86 15.82 14.35
C GLN A 214 13.31 16.39 15.69
N GLN A 215 12.93 15.68 16.75
CA GLN A 215 13.32 15.99 18.12
C GLN A 215 14.35 14.98 18.61
N THR A 216 15.06 15.30 19.69
CA THR A 216 16.13 14.44 20.25
C THR A 216 15.60 13.21 20.98
N THR A 217 14.33 13.21 21.39
CA THR A 217 13.67 12.08 22.05
C THR A 217 12.67 11.46 21.10
N THR A 218 12.67 10.13 20.93
CA THR A 218 11.58 9.44 20.22
C THR A 218 10.25 9.66 20.95
N GLY A 219 9.13 9.66 20.21
CA GLY A 219 7.80 9.74 20.84
C GLY A 219 6.74 10.42 19.98
N ARG A 220 5.83 11.14 20.65
CA ARG A 220 4.57 11.65 20.08
C ARG A 220 4.73 12.48 18.79
N TRP A 221 5.80 13.26 18.67
CA TRP A 221 6.00 14.15 17.54
C TRP A 221 6.08 13.41 16.19
N MET A 222 6.54 12.14 16.19
CA MET A 222 6.66 11.29 14.99
C MET A 222 5.30 10.99 14.35
N TYR A 223 4.21 11.17 15.10
CA TYR A 223 2.84 10.86 14.69
C TYR A 223 1.97 12.11 14.61
N SER A 224 2.59 13.30 14.63
CA SER A 224 1.87 14.55 14.41
C SER A 224 1.52 14.72 12.92
N ASP A 225 0.33 15.24 12.61
CA ASP A 225 -0.15 15.40 11.22
C ASP A 225 0.84 16.14 10.31
N SER A 226 1.57 17.13 10.83
CA SER A 226 2.53 17.88 10.03
C SER A 226 3.78 17.07 9.69
N TYR A 227 4.23 16.19 10.59
CA TYR A 227 5.42 15.39 10.38
C TYR A 227 5.10 14.07 9.67
N SER A 228 3.96 13.44 9.95
CA SER A 228 3.59 12.14 9.38
C SER A 228 3.55 12.16 7.85
N VAL A 229 3.01 13.23 7.25
CA VAL A 229 2.99 13.39 5.79
C VAL A 229 4.42 13.44 5.23
N ASP A 230 5.28 14.32 5.76
CA ASP A 230 6.68 14.41 5.31
C ASP A 230 7.44 13.10 5.58
N ARG A 231 7.12 12.40 6.67
CA ARG A 231 7.70 11.11 7.06
C ARG A 231 7.37 10.01 6.05
N ASP A 232 6.11 9.92 5.62
CA ASP A 232 5.67 8.94 4.62
C ASP A 232 6.35 9.18 3.27
N TYR A 233 6.38 10.44 2.82
CA TYR A 233 7.17 10.82 1.64
C TYR A 233 8.65 10.51 1.84
N GLY A 234 9.19 10.76 3.03
CA GLY A 234 10.58 10.51 3.39
C GLY A 234 10.95 9.04 3.23
N GLY A 235 10.12 8.14 3.73
CA GLY A 235 10.30 6.70 3.59
C GLY A 235 10.30 6.26 2.12
N LEU A 236 9.27 6.66 1.36
CA LEU A 236 9.18 6.37 -0.07
C LEU A 236 10.41 6.87 -0.85
N TRP A 237 10.85 8.10 -0.58
CA TRP A 237 12.02 8.66 -1.23
C TRP A 237 13.30 7.90 -0.87
N LEU A 238 13.48 7.51 0.38
CA LEU A 238 14.65 6.75 0.81
C LEU A 238 14.75 5.43 0.04
N ASP A 239 13.64 4.71 -0.13
CA ASP A 239 13.59 3.49 -0.95
C ASP A 239 13.88 3.68 -2.43
N LEU A 240 13.66 4.90 -2.93
CA LEU A 240 13.91 5.30 -4.31
C LEU A 240 15.33 5.74 -4.57
N LEU A 241 16.07 6.17 -3.55
CA LEU A 241 17.46 6.62 -3.72
C LEU A 241 18.37 5.59 -4.41
N PRO A 242 18.22 4.27 -4.20
CA PRO A 242 18.94 3.25 -4.97
C PRO A 242 18.74 3.34 -6.49
N ALA A 243 17.58 3.81 -6.97
CA ALA A 243 17.32 4.02 -8.40
C ALA A 243 18.19 5.12 -9.01
N PHE A 244 18.81 5.95 -8.18
CA PHE A 244 19.69 7.05 -8.60
C PHE A 244 21.08 6.85 -8.00
N PRO A 245 21.90 5.86 -8.45
CA PRO A 245 23.10 5.39 -7.74
C PRO A 245 24.32 6.33 -7.86
N THR A 246 24.12 7.62 -7.60
CA THR A 246 25.13 8.66 -7.52
C THR A 246 25.84 8.70 -6.16
N THR A 247 26.93 9.46 -6.05
CA THR A 247 27.52 9.77 -4.74
C THR A 247 26.56 10.57 -3.85
N GLN A 248 25.71 11.40 -4.46
CA GLN A 248 24.77 12.25 -3.73
C GLN A 248 23.66 11.44 -3.06
N SER A 249 23.09 10.43 -3.74
CA SER A 249 22.08 9.53 -3.15
C SER A 249 22.64 8.73 -1.99
N ARG A 250 23.86 8.20 -2.11
CA ARG A 250 24.56 7.54 -0.99
C ARG A 250 24.79 8.49 0.18
N ASN A 251 25.14 9.75 -0.09
CA ASN A 251 25.29 10.76 0.96
C ASN A 251 23.96 11.09 1.65
N PHE A 252 22.84 11.08 0.92
CA PHE A 252 21.50 11.20 1.52
C PHE A 252 21.22 10.01 2.45
N LEU A 253 21.43 8.77 1.98
CA LEU A 253 21.26 7.57 2.80
C LEU A 253 22.12 7.61 4.09
N ARG A 254 23.40 8.01 3.98
CA ARG A 254 24.31 8.14 5.14
C ARG A 254 23.88 9.21 6.15
N ARG A 255 23.13 10.22 5.71
CA ARG A 255 22.56 11.23 6.63
C ARG A 255 21.26 10.75 7.24
N ALA A 256 20.45 10.02 6.48
CA ALA A 256 19.21 9.46 6.97
C ALA A 256 19.40 8.41 8.08
N THR A 257 20.52 7.68 8.10
CA THR A 257 20.88 6.81 9.24
C THR A 257 21.15 7.59 10.54
N LYS A 258 21.28 8.91 10.48
CA LYS A 258 21.48 9.80 11.64
C LYS A 258 20.20 10.49 12.09
N PHE A 259 19.06 10.21 11.46
CA PHE A 259 17.77 10.66 11.95
C PHE A 259 17.47 10.06 13.33
N THR A 260 16.73 10.79 14.15
CA THR A 260 16.17 10.27 15.41
C THR A 260 14.94 9.39 15.16
N ASP A 261 14.26 9.56 14.01
CA ASP A 261 13.12 8.73 13.63
C ASP A 261 13.58 7.34 13.16
N PRO A 262 13.28 6.26 13.91
CA PRO A 262 13.75 4.92 13.59
C PRO A 262 13.15 4.39 12.28
N LEU A 263 11.97 4.84 11.87
CA LEU A 263 11.37 4.40 10.61
C LEU A 263 12.13 4.94 9.39
N LEU A 264 12.55 6.20 9.44
CA LEU A 264 13.39 6.76 8.39
C LEU A 264 14.79 6.14 8.38
N GLN A 265 15.34 5.82 9.56
CA GLN A 265 16.56 5.03 9.64
C GLN A 265 16.37 3.65 8.99
N TYR A 266 15.26 2.96 9.27
CA TYR A 266 14.93 1.66 8.67
C TYR A 266 14.90 1.72 7.13
N TYR A 267 14.24 2.71 6.54
CA TYR A 267 14.21 2.86 5.07
C TYR A 267 15.61 3.12 4.48
N ALA A 268 16.45 3.87 5.19
CA ALA A 268 17.85 4.07 4.79
C ALA A 268 18.66 2.77 4.88
N VAL A 269 18.50 1.98 5.96
CA VAL A 269 19.10 0.66 6.13
C VAL A 269 18.68 -0.28 4.99
N ARG A 270 17.38 -0.38 4.70
CA ARG A 270 16.86 -1.18 3.60
C ARG A 270 17.50 -0.83 2.26
N SER A 271 17.62 0.47 2.01
CA SER A 271 18.23 0.98 0.77
C SER A 271 19.72 0.70 0.68
N PHE A 272 20.48 0.79 1.79
CA PHE A 272 21.88 0.37 1.82
C PHE A 272 22.04 -1.12 1.52
N LEU A 273 21.23 -1.96 2.16
CA LEU A 273 21.27 -3.40 1.94
C LEU A 273 20.87 -3.77 0.50
N ARG A 274 19.96 -3.03 -0.13
CA ARG A 274 19.62 -3.19 -1.56
C ARG A 274 20.80 -2.84 -2.47
N LEU A 275 21.59 -1.83 -2.10
CA LEU A 275 22.82 -1.46 -2.81
C LEU A 275 24.01 -2.40 -2.52
N GLY A 276 23.83 -3.44 -1.71
CA GLY A 276 24.91 -4.33 -1.27
C GLY A 276 25.92 -3.64 -0.34
N GLU A 277 25.57 -2.50 0.25
CA GLU A 277 26.43 -1.78 1.18
C GLU A 277 26.27 -2.32 2.61
N LYS A 278 27.37 -2.24 3.38
CA LYS A 278 27.35 -2.58 4.80
C LYS A 278 26.67 -1.48 5.62
N VAL A 279 25.91 -1.89 6.62
CA VAL A 279 25.25 -1.00 7.58
C VAL A 279 26.01 -1.04 8.90
N ASP A 280 26.17 0.11 9.54
CA ASP A 280 26.78 0.21 10.86
C ASP A 280 25.91 -0.53 11.91
N PRO A 281 26.46 -1.48 12.68
CA PRO A 281 25.72 -2.18 13.74
C PRO A 281 25.02 -1.25 14.75
N ALA A 282 25.55 -0.06 15.00
CA ALA A 282 24.90 0.92 15.87
C ALA A 282 23.58 1.45 15.28
N VAL A 283 23.50 1.57 13.95
CA VAL A 283 22.27 1.94 13.26
C VAL A 283 21.26 0.79 13.31
N LEU A 284 21.72 -0.46 13.07
CA LEU A 284 20.85 -1.64 13.22
C LEU A 284 20.27 -1.73 14.63
N LEU A 285 21.09 -1.49 15.66
CA LEU A 285 20.65 -1.44 17.05
C LEU A 285 19.60 -0.35 17.29
N SER A 286 19.82 0.86 16.77
CA SER A 286 18.86 1.97 16.87
C SER A 286 17.51 1.63 16.23
N VAL A 287 17.54 1.01 15.05
CA VAL A 287 16.33 0.59 14.33
C VAL A 287 15.61 -0.55 15.06
N ALA A 288 16.33 -1.56 15.56
CA ALA A 288 15.73 -2.65 16.33
C ALA A 288 15.16 -2.22 17.68
N ALA A 289 15.65 -1.10 18.23
CA ALA A 289 15.25 -0.63 19.55
C ALA A 289 13.79 -0.20 19.61
N HIS A 290 13.26 0.37 18.53
CA HIS A 290 11.88 0.84 18.49
C HIS A 290 10.92 -0.27 18.02
N PRO A 291 9.81 -0.54 18.73
CA PRO A 291 8.85 -1.59 18.36
C PRO A 291 8.33 -1.46 16.91
N GLU A 292 8.00 -0.24 16.45
CA GLU A 292 7.53 0.04 15.08
C GLU A 292 8.42 -0.53 13.96
N THR A 293 9.73 -0.66 14.20
CA THR A 293 10.71 -1.03 13.17
C THR A 293 11.40 -2.35 13.43
N ARG A 294 11.23 -2.92 14.62
CA ARG A 294 11.95 -4.13 15.06
C ARG A 294 11.63 -5.34 14.19
N ASN A 295 10.35 -5.66 14.01
CA ASN A 295 9.92 -6.80 13.20
C ASN A 295 10.20 -6.57 11.71
N ARG A 296 10.07 -5.31 11.25
CA ARG A 296 10.45 -4.92 9.89
C ARG A 296 11.92 -5.17 9.60
N LEU A 297 12.80 -4.82 10.54
CA LEU A 297 14.24 -5.09 10.42
C LEU A 297 14.54 -6.60 10.49
N TYR A 298 13.89 -7.32 11.40
CA TYR A 298 14.05 -8.77 11.51
C TYR A 298 13.68 -9.46 10.19
N GLY A 299 12.49 -9.17 9.65
CA GLY A 299 12.02 -9.71 8.37
C GLY A 299 12.94 -9.34 7.20
N LEU A 300 13.37 -8.07 7.12
CA LEU A 300 14.31 -7.61 6.09
C LEU A 300 15.65 -8.37 6.14
N LEU A 301 16.19 -8.64 7.33
CA LEU A 301 17.44 -9.40 7.47
C LEU A 301 17.22 -10.88 7.21
N ALA A 302 16.06 -11.45 7.57
CA ALA A 302 15.68 -12.82 7.23
C ALA A 302 15.60 -13.04 5.72
N GLU A 303 14.87 -12.18 5.01
CA GLU A 303 14.74 -12.18 3.54
C GLU A 303 16.10 -12.11 2.83
N LYS A 304 17.10 -11.48 3.47
CA LYS A 304 18.46 -11.32 2.94
C LYS A 304 19.45 -12.36 3.45
N GLU A 305 19.02 -13.34 4.25
CA GLU A 305 19.89 -14.33 4.89
C GLU A 305 20.99 -13.70 5.79
N MET A 306 20.68 -12.56 6.41
CA MET A 306 21.58 -11.74 7.23
C MET A 306 21.17 -11.68 8.71
N LEU A 307 20.41 -12.67 9.22
CA LEU A 307 19.93 -12.67 10.61
C LEU A 307 21.05 -12.62 11.66
N SER A 308 22.28 -13.04 11.32
CA SER A 308 23.45 -12.89 12.21
C SER A 308 23.78 -11.43 12.57
N GLU A 309 23.31 -10.47 11.76
CA GLU A 309 23.47 -9.04 12.00
C GLU A 309 22.35 -8.45 12.88
N PHE A 310 21.29 -9.21 13.18
CA PHE A 310 20.20 -8.70 14.00
C PHE A 310 20.67 -8.43 15.44
N PRO A 311 20.33 -7.28 16.04
CA PRO A 311 20.87 -6.91 17.35
C PRO A 311 20.45 -7.87 18.47
N LYS A 312 21.47 -8.48 19.12
CA LYS A 312 21.30 -9.46 20.21
C LYS A 312 20.34 -9.05 21.34
N PRO A 313 20.29 -7.78 21.82
CA PRO A 313 19.36 -7.40 22.89
C PRO A 313 17.89 -7.60 22.53
N TYR A 314 17.56 -7.61 21.23
CA TYR A 314 16.20 -7.79 20.74
C TYR A 314 15.97 -9.19 20.13
N TRP A 315 16.97 -10.08 20.17
CA TRP A 315 16.87 -11.48 19.73
C TRP A 315 16.11 -12.32 20.77
N THR A 316 14.84 -11.99 20.99
CA THR A 316 13.96 -12.71 21.92
C THR A 316 12.53 -12.67 21.42
N GLN A 317 11.76 -13.73 21.72
CA GLN A 317 10.37 -13.79 21.31
C GLN A 317 9.53 -12.68 21.97
N ALA A 318 9.85 -12.29 23.21
CA ALA A 318 9.21 -11.17 23.90
C ALA A 318 9.41 -9.84 23.17
N ALA A 319 10.61 -9.58 22.63
CA ALA A 319 10.85 -8.35 21.88
C ALA A 319 10.10 -8.35 20.53
N LEU A 320 10.03 -9.49 19.82
CA LEU A 320 9.28 -9.55 18.57
C LEU A 320 7.77 -9.45 18.80
N SER A 321 7.23 -10.10 19.84
CA SER A 321 5.81 -9.98 20.17
C SER A 321 5.44 -8.59 20.68
N GLU A 322 6.34 -7.86 21.36
CA GLU A 322 6.08 -6.46 21.72
C GLU A 322 5.89 -5.59 20.46
N ALA A 323 6.67 -5.86 19.40
CA ALA A 323 6.55 -5.16 18.13
C ALA A 323 5.26 -5.53 17.38
N ASP A 324 4.83 -6.80 17.42
CA ASP A 324 3.54 -7.22 16.86
C ASP A 324 2.36 -6.52 17.58
N MET A 325 2.39 -6.50 18.92
CA MET A 325 1.39 -5.78 19.72
C MET A 325 1.40 -4.28 19.43
N PHE A 326 2.57 -3.66 19.28
CA PHE A 326 2.68 -2.26 18.91
C PHE A 326 2.03 -1.98 17.54
N GLU A 327 2.31 -2.81 16.53
CA GLU A 327 1.76 -2.67 15.18
C GLU A 327 0.24 -2.82 15.18
N TRP A 328 -0.28 -3.83 15.88
CA TRP A 328 -1.71 -4.04 16.07
C TRP A 328 -2.40 -2.81 16.68
N LEU A 329 -1.87 -2.28 17.78
CA LEU A 329 -2.48 -1.14 18.48
C LEU A 329 -2.50 0.15 17.65
N VAL A 330 -1.53 0.34 16.77
CA VAL A 330 -1.49 1.52 15.87
C VAL A 330 -2.55 1.43 14.77
N TYR A 331 -3.12 0.25 14.51
CA TYR A 331 -4.11 0.07 13.47
C TYR A 331 -5.37 0.93 13.70
N PRO A 332 -6.00 1.52 12.67
CA PRO A 332 -7.07 2.52 12.85
C PRO A 332 -8.32 2.03 13.59
N THR A 333 -8.60 0.72 13.58
CA THR A 333 -9.74 0.14 14.33
C THR A 333 -9.41 -0.18 15.78
N GLU A 334 -8.13 -0.10 16.18
CA GLU A 334 -7.67 -0.26 17.55
C GLU A 334 -7.49 1.11 18.24
N LEU A 335 -6.27 1.51 18.62
CA LEU A 335 -6.02 2.87 19.12
C LEU A 335 -5.92 3.89 17.98
N GLY A 336 -5.48 3.45 16.79
CA GLY A 336 -5.16 4.34 15.66
C GLY A 336 -3.95 5.25 15.91
N GLU A 337 -3.24 5.04 17.02
CA GLU A 337 -2.03 5.78 17.40
C GLU A 337 -1.16 4.91 18.31
N PRO A 338 0.14 5.22 18.47
CA PRO A 338 1.00 4.44 19.35
C PRO A 338 0.53 4.49 20.80
N PRO A 339 0.65 3.37 21.55
CA PRO A 339 0.26 3.34 22.95
C PRO A 339 1.06 4.35 23.78
N GLY A 340 0.49 4.74 24.93
CA GLY A 340 1.18 5.56 25.93
C GLY A 340 2.28 4.79 26.63
N LYS A 341 1.95 3.56 27.06
CA LYS A 341 2.87 2.56 27.60
C LYS A 341 2.46 1.18 27.07
N LEU A 342 3.42 0.28 26.97
CA LEU A 342 3.23 -1.12 26.60
C LEU A 342 4.15 -1.98 27.46
N GLU A 343 3.60 -2.97 28.16
CA GLU A 343 4.35 -3.80 29.11
C GLU A 343 3.93 -5.26 28.99
N LEU A 344 4.90 -6.17 28.84
CA LEU A 344 4.66 -7.61 28.91
C LEU A 344 4.38 -8.01 30.37
N MET A 345 3.23 -8.61 30.60
CA MET A 345 2.77 -8.98 31.95
C MET A 345 2.91 -10.47 32.22
N ALA A 346 2.67 -11.32 31.22
CA ALA A 346 2.76 -12.77 31.38
C ALA A 346 3.01 -13.47 30.05
N ILE A 347 3.49 -14.71 30.14
CA ILE A 347 3.51 -15.68 29.04
C ILE A 347 2.61 -16.83 29.47
N VAL A 348 1.50 -17.03 28.76
CA VAL A 348 0.46 -18.01 29.08
C VAL A 348 0.55 -19.18 28.10
N PRO A 349 0.89 -20.40 28.55
CA PRO A 349 0.87 -21.58 27.70
C PRO A 349 -0.54 -21.93 27.22
N THR A 350 -0.68 -22.42 25.99
CA THR A 350 -1.88 -23.16 25.60
C THR A 350 -2.03 -24.44 26.42
N PRO A 351 -3.26 -24.85 26.79
CA PRO A 351 -3.49 -26.16 27.39
C PRO A 351 -3.02 -27.27 26.44
N GLU A 352 -2.06 -28.10 26.86
CA GLU A 352 -1.48 -29.16 26.04
C GLU A 352 -2.56 -30.13 25.51
N LYS A 353 -2.89 -30.04 24.21
CA LYS A 353 -3.67 -31.09 23.52
C LYS A 353 -2.75 -32.16 22.91
N SER A 354 -1.48 -31.84 22.64
CA SER A 354 -0.45 -32.79 22.20
C SER A 354 0.98 -32.23 22.39
N ARG A 355 2.01 -33.10 22.39
CA ARG A 355 3.44 -32.72 22.44
C ARG A 355 3.89 -31.82 21.27
N ARG A 356 3.11 -31.73 20.18
CA ARG A 356 3.40 -30.90 18.99
C ARG A 356 2.70 -29.53 19.01
N ASN A 357 1.87 -29.24 20.01
CA ASN A 357 1.08 -27.99 20.10
C ASN A 357 1.43 -27.22 21.37
N ARG A 358 2.71 -27.08 21.68
CA ARG A 358 3.16 -26.23 22.78
C ARG A 358 3.28 -24.82 22.25
N GLU A 359 2.29 -23.99 22.56
CA GLU A 359 2.26 -22.61 22.11
C GLU A 359 2.14 -21.67 23.31
N ASP A 360 2.58 -20.44 23.13
CA ASP A 360 2.54 -19.36 24.11
C ASP A 360 1.73 -18.18 23.61
N TYR A 361 0.93 -17.61 24.51
CA TYR A 361 0.39 -16.27 24.38
C TYR A 361 1.22 -15.30 25.21
N TYR A 362 1.68 -14.23 24.59
CA TYR A 362 2.33 -13.11 25.25
C TYR A 362 1.26 -12.10 25.62
N VAL A 363 1.04 -11.92 26.92
CA VAL A 363 -0.03 -11.06 27.45
C VAL A 363 0.55 -9.72 27.85
N TYR A 364 0.07 -8.67 27.21
CA TYR A 364 0.47 -7.30 27.39
C TYR A 364 -0.58 -6.49 28.13
N ARG A 365 -0.12 -5.47 28.84
CA ARG A 365 -0.96 -4.32 29.20
C ARG A 365 -0.47 -3.07 28.49
N PHE A 366 -1.41 -2.20 28.12
CA PHE A 366 -1.08 -0.93 27.47
C PHE A 366 -1.99 0.20 27.95
N THR A 367 -1.62 1.44 27.66
CA THR A 367 -2.47 2.61 27.92
C THR A 367 -2.82 3.34 26.64
N ASP A 368 -4.08 3.79 26.55
CA ASP A 368 -4.47 4.83 25.61
C ASP A 368 -3.88 6.16 26.09
N ARG A 369 -3.27 6.93 25.19
CA ARG A 369 -2.74 8.27 25.50
C ARG A 369 -3.81 9.26 25.92
N LYS A 370 -5.05 9.09 25.45
CA LYS A 370 -6.21 9.89 25.87
C LYS A 370 -6.68 9.52 27.27
N LYS A 371 -6.35 8.31 27.74
CA LYS A 371 -6.69 7.79 29.07
C LYS A 371 -5.46 7.15 29.74
N PRO A 372 -4.41 7.93 30.05
CA PRO A 372 -3.10 7.39 30.44
C PRO A 372 -3.06 6.70 31.81
N ARG A 373 -4.18 6.69 32.54
CA ARG A 373 -4.37 6.02 33.84
C ARG A 373 -5.14 4.70 33.72
N GLU A 374 -5.72 4.41 32.56
CA GLU A 374 -6.46 3.18 32.29
C GLU A 374 -5.52 2.21 31.59
N TRP A 375 -5.24 1.09 32.25
CA TRP A 375 -4.53 -0.03 31.66
C TRP A 375 -5.53 -0.95 30.98
N LEU A 376 -5.25 -1.30 29.74
CA LEU A 376 -6.01 -2.21 28.88
C LEU A 376 -5.18 -3.46 28.61
N ALA A 377 -5.80 -4.52 28.08
CA ALA A 377 -5.14 -5.80 27.85
C ALA A 377 -5.01 -6.11 26.35
N GLY A 378 -3.93 -6.79 25.98
CA GLY A 378 -3.77 -7.37 24.64
C GLY A 378 -2.97 -8.66 24.68
N ILE A 379 -3.12 -9.49 23.67
CA ILE A 379 -2.37 -10.75 23.53
C ILE A 379 -1.74 -10.87 22.14
N VAL A 380 -0.59 -11.53 22.08
CA VAL A 380 0.07 -11.96 20.84
C VAL A 380 0.30 -13.46 20.91
N GLY A 381 -0.15 -14.20 19.91
CA GLY A 381 -0.03 -15.65 19.85
C GLY A 381 -1.33 -16.32 19.45
N PRO A 382 -1.34 -17.65 19.26
CA PRO A 382 -0.38 -18.60 19.82
C PRO A 382 0.95 -18.62 19.07
N ILE A 383 2.07 -18.66 19.81
CA ILE A 383 3.42 -18.75 19.24
C ILE A 383 4.04 -20.12 19.58
N PRO A 384 4.51 -20.90 18.58
CA PRO A 384 5.14 -22.19 18.83
C PRO A 384 6.38 -22.13 19.73
N ARG A 385 6.54 -23.14 20.61
CA ARG A 385 7.77 -23.38 21.39
C ARG A 385 8.71 -24.35 20.68
N ASP A 386 9.07 -24.06 19.44
CA ASP A 386 9.99 -24.87 18.62
C ASP A 386 11.45 -24.44 18.72
N GLY A 387 11.72 -23.31 19.38
CA GLY A 387 13.07 -22.75 19.53
C GLY A 387 13.44 -21.76 18.42
N GLU A 388 12.52 -21.51 17.48
CA GLU A 388 12.65 -20.45 16.49
C GLU A 388 11.98 -19.16 16.99
N LEU A 389 12.40 -18.03 16.42
CA LEU A 389 11.78 -16.74 16.68
C LEU A 389 10.73 -16.46 15.62
N HIS A 390 9.50 -16.20 16.07
CA HIS A 390 8.34 -15.89 15.24
C HIS A 390 8.05 -14.39 15.31
N TYR A 391 7.64 -13.78 14.20
CA TYR A 391 7.26 -12.37 14.09
C TYR A 391 6.09 -12.24 13.11
N SER A 392 5.37 -11.12 13.14
CA SER A 392 4.20 -10.89 12.29
C SER A 392 3.14 -11.98 12.50
N VAL A 393 2.89 -12.33 13.76
CA VAL A 393 1.94 -13.38 14.14
C VAL A 393 0.51 -12.90 13.87
N GLU A 394 -0.26 -13.70 13.13
CA GLU A 394 -1.61 -13.35 12.68
C GLU A 394 -2.59 -13.15 13.85
N ASP A 395 -2.46 -13.95 14.90
CA ASP A 395 -3.34 -13.92 16.06
C ASP A 395 -2.82 -12.89 17.09
N THR A 396 -3.11 -11.62 16.84
CA THR A 396 -2.88 -10.52 17.79
C THR A 396 -4.20 -9.83 18.08
N TYR A 397 -4.52 -9.61 19.35
CA TYR A 397 -5.80 -9.04 19.77
C TYR A 397 -5.61 -8.01 20.91
N SER A 398 -6.51 -7.04 20.97
CA SER A 398 -6.70 -6.16 22.12
C SER A 398 -8.12 -6.24 22.66
N ASP A 399 -8.23 -6.00 23.96
CA ASP A 399 -9.50 -5.80 24.64
C ASP A 399 -9.41 -4.47 25.41
N PHE A 400 -10.41 -3.63 25.20
CA PHE A 400 -10.53 -2.33 25.87
C PHE A 400 -11.14 -2.44 27.27
N GLU A 401 -11.23 -3.66 27.81
CA GLU A 401 -11.48 -3.93 29.20
C GLU A 401 -10.26 -3.58 30.10
N PRO A 402 -10.50 -3.02 31.30
CA PRO A 402 -9.42 -2.75 32.24
C PRO A 402 -8.62 -3.98 32.64
N TRP A 403 -7.30 -3.87 32.59
CA TRP A 403 -6.32 -4.92 32.91
C TRP A 403 -6.63 -5.65 34.22
N ASP A 404 -6.90 -4.90 35.30
CA ASP A 404 -7.07 -5.44 36.66
C ASP A 404 -8.38 -6.23 36.87
N LYS A 405 -9.27 -6.31 35.85
CA LYS A 405 -10.52 -7.08 35.96
C LYS A 405 -10.33 -8.59 35.87
N CYS A 406 -9.23 -9.05 35.29
CA CYS A 406 -9.01 -10.47 34.98
C CYS A 406 -7.54 -10.86 35.20
N SER A 407 -7.30 -12.14 35.41
CA SER A 407 -5.94 -12.70 35.33
C SER A 407 -5.45 -12.71 33.87
N PRO A 408 -4.13 -12.81 33.62
CA PRO A 408 -3.61 -12.95 32.26
C PRO A 408 -4.21 -14.12 31.48
N GLU A 409 -4.44 -15.26 32.13
CA GLU A 409 -5.07 -16.44 31.54
C GLU A 409 -6.54 -16.21 31.18
N GLU A 410 -7.26 -15.47 32.02
CA GLU A 410 -8.64 -15.09 31.77
C GLU A 410 -8.77 -14.11 30.59
N HIS A 411 -7.83 -13.17 30.43
CA HIS A 411 -7.76 -12.29 29.26
C HIS A 411 -7.56 -13.09 27.96
N VAL A 412 -6.61 -14.04 27.95
CA VAL A 412 -6.40 -14.96 26.80
C VAL A 412 -7.69 -15.72 26.48
N ALA A 413 -8.31 -16.34 27.48
CA ALA A 413 -9.51 -17.15 27.27
C ALA A 413 -10.72 -16.35 26.77
N ARG A 414 -10.78 -15.04 27.02
CA ARG A 414 -11.85 -14.16 26.53
C ARG A 414 -11.61 -13.72 25.10
N MET A 415 -10.43 -13.16 24.81
CA MET A 415 -10.10 -12.66 23.46
C MET A 415 -10.21 -13.77 22.41
N LEU A 416 -9.82 -15.00 22.74
CA LEU A 416 -9.99 -16.14 21.83
C LEU A 416 -11.46 -16.52 21.57
N LYS A 417 -12.35 -16.36 22.56
CA LYS A 417 -13.79 -16.63 22.38
C LYS A 417 -14.50 -15.57 21.54
N ASP A 418 -13.99 -14.36 21.55
CA ASP A 418 -14.56 -13.25 20.78
C ASP A 418 -13.98 -13.22 19.36
N GLY A 419 -12.70 -13.55 19.18
CA GLY A 419 -12.09 -13.75 17.85
C GLY A 419 -12.66 -14.93 17.04
N GLU A 420 -13.24 -15.95 17.67
CA GLU A 420 -13.95 -17.05 16.97
C GLU A 420 -15.34 -16.64 16.41
N LYS A 421 -15.85 -15.44 16.73
CA LYS A 421 -17.17 -14.97 16.30
C LYS A 421 -17.15 -13.98 15.13
N ASP A 422 -15.98 -13.42 14.83
CA ASP A 422 -15.73 -12.54 13.68
C ASP A 422 -15.21 -13.36 12.49
#